data_AF-A0A964VVF9-F1
#
_entry.id   AF-A0A964VVF9-F1
#
_cell.length_a   1.000
_cell.length_b   1.000
_cell.length_c   1.000
_cell.angle_alpha   90.00
_cell.angle_beta   90.00
_cell.angle_gamma   90.00
#
_symmetry.space_group_name_H-M   'P 1'
#
loop_
_entity.id
_entity.type
_entity.pdbx_description
1 polymer ?
#
loop_
_entity_poly.entity_id
_entity_poly.type
_entity_poly.pdbx_seq_one_letter_code
_entity_poly.pdbx_strand_id
1 'polypeptide(L)'
;MTLSYLERRHQAQTLAATHQSTFHSFQFTNQIKGSGINFTHKIVDDAAKDYKAAHYDHGGAIAAADIDGDGLIDLYFTSQLGSNELWRNFVTGRLKTSHRGAVQTQPV
;
A
#
# COMPACT_ATOMS: atom_id res chain seq x y z
N MET A 1 -9.31 -25.51 -12.29
CA MET A 1 -9.47 -25.43 -10.82
C MET A 1 -10.96 -25.51 -10.51
N THR A 2 -11.41 -26.36 -9.59
CA THR A 2 -12.84 -26.58 -9.29
C THR A 2 -13.22 -26.02 -7.92
N LEU A 3 -14.50 -25.70 -7.69
CA LEU A 3 -15.02 -25.29 -6.38
C LEU A 3 -14.72 -26.34 -5.29
N SER A 4 -14.90 -27.63 -5.62
CA SER A 4 -14.60 -28.75 -4.72
C SER A 4 -13.13 -28.84 -4.30
N TYR A 5 -12.21 -28.35 -5.14
CA TYR A 5 -10.79 -28.26 -4.77
C TYR A 5 -10.56 -27.17 -3.73
N LEU A 6 -11.16 -25.99 -3.90
CA LEU A 6 -11.03 -24.86 -2.96
C LEU A 6 -11.64 -25.19 -1.59
N GLU A 7 -12.81 -25.83 -1.55
CA GLU A 7 -13.47 -26.25 -0.29
C GLU A 7 -12.60 -27.22 0.51
N ARG A 8 -12.02 -28.24 -0.14
CA ARG A 8 -11.10 -29.18 0.51
C ARG A 8 -9.85 -28.49 1.04
N ARG A 9 -9.30 -27.52 0.29
CA ARG A 9 -8.13 -26.74 0.74
C ARG A 9 -8.47 -25.87 1.94
N HIS A 10 -9.62 -25.21 1.93
CA HIS A 10 -10.10 -24.42 3.06
C HIS A 10 -10.23 -25.27 4.33
N GLN A 11 -10.91 -26.42 4.25
CA GLN A 11 -11.06 -27.32 5.41
C GLN A 11 -9.71 -27.81 5.95
N ALA A 12 -8.78 -28.20 5.08
CA ALA A 12 -7.44 -28.62 5.47
C ALA A 12 -6.64 -27.48 6.14
N GLN A 13 -6.76 -26.25 5.64
CA GLN A 13 -6.14 -25.06 6.24
C GLN A 13 -6.73 -24.74 7.62
N THR A 14 -8.05 -24.82 7.77
CA THR A 14 -8.71 -24.60 9.07
C THR A 14 -8.26 -25.63 10.11
N LEU A 15 -8.21 -26.91 9.73
CA LEU A 15 -7.75 -27.98 10.63
C LEU A 15 -6.25 -27.85 10.97
N ALA A 16 -5.40 -27.47 10.02
CA ALA A 16 -3.99 -27.24 10.30
C ALA A 16 -3.79 -26.05 11.26
N ALA A 17 -4.60 -25.00 11.15
CA ALA A 17 -4.53 -23.83 12.00
C ALA A 17 -4.88 -24.13 13.47
N THR A 18 -5.77 -25.09 13.76
CA THR A 18 -6.12 -25.46 15.16
C THR A 18 -4.95 -26.03 15.95
N HIS A 19 -3.86 -26.43 15.26
CA HIS A 19 -2.65 -26.97 15.87
C HIS A 19 -1.46 -25.99 15.86
N GLN A 20 -1.66 -24.75 15.39
CA GLN A 20 -0.65 -23.70 15.48
C GLN A 20 -0.81 -22.88 16.75
N SER A 21 0.30 -22.66 17.45
CA SER A 21 0.36 -21.75 18.62
C SER A 21 0.65 -20.31 18.23
N THR A 22 1.00 -20.05 16.97
CA THR A 22 1.26 -18.70 16.46
C THR A 22 -0.04 -17.91 16.34
N PHE A 23 -0.01 -16.63 16.68
CA PHE A 23 -1.16 -15.74 16.47
C PHE A 23 -1.65 -15.82 15.02
N HIS A 24 -2.92 -16.17 14.85
CA HIS A 24 -3.60 -16.31 13.57
C HIS A 24 -5.04 -15.77 13.71
N SER A 25 -5.84 -15.85 12.65
CA SER A 25 -7.25 -15.40 12.63
C SER A 25 -7.48 -13.89 12.79
N PHE A 26 -6.48 -13.06 12.50
CA PHE A 26 -6.71 -11.63 12.32
C PHE A 26 -7.41 -11.35 10.99
N GLN A 27 -8.09 -10.21 10.92
CA GLN A 27 -8.72 -9.73 9.69
C GLN A 27 -8.29 -8.30 9.44
N PHE A 28 -8.19 -7.94 8.16
CA PHE A 28 -8.00 -6.56 7.75
C PHE A 28 -9.34 -5.95 7.37
N THR A 29 -9.59 -4.73 7.84
CA THR A 29 -10.71 -3.92 7.37
C THR A 29 -10.18 -2.81 6.49
N ASN A 30 -10.88 -2.48 5.41
CA ASN A 30 -10.53 -1.31 4.61
C ASN A 30 -10.77 -0.04 5.44
N GLN A 31 -9.69 0.73 5.66
CA GLN A 31 -9.72 1.98 6.41
C GLN A 31 -9.31 3.20 5.57
N ILE A 32 -9.36 3.16 4.24
CA ILE A 32 -8.94 4.31 3.40
C ILE A 32 -9.68 5.60 3.78
N LYS A 33 -11.01 5.53 4.01
CA LYS A 33 -11.78 6.72 4.43
C LYS A 33 -11.41 7.21 5.84
N GLY A 34 -11.13 6.27 6.75
CA GLY A 34 -10.78 6.56 8.14
C GLY A 34 -9.35 7.08 8.29
N SER A 35 -8.41 6.58 7.49
CA SER A 35 -6.98 6.90 7.57
C SER A 35 -6.64 8.29 7.06
N GLY A 36 -7.50 8.91 6.24
CA GLY A 36 -7.22 10.20 5.61
C GLY A 36 -6.21 10.14 4.46
N ILE A 37 -5.67 8.96 4.15
CA ILE A 37 -4.74 8.75 3.03
C ILE A 37 -5.50 8.88 1.71
N ASN A 38 -5.03 9.76 0.82
CA ASN A 38 -5.55 9.93 -0.53
C ASN A 38 -4.48 9.79 -1.62
N PHE A 39 -3.26 9.38 -1.25
CA PHE A 39 -2.18 9.11 -2.18
C PHE A 39 -2.63 8.10 -3.25
N THR A 40 -2.30 8.39 -4.50
CA THR A 40 -2.61 7.53 -5.65
C THR A 40 -1.35 7.36 -6.48
N HIS A 41 -0.84 6.13 -6.54
CA HIS A 41 0.28 5.79 -7.42
C HIS A 41 -0.16 5.93 -8.88
N LYS A 42 0.66 6.59 -9.70
CA LYS A 42 0.41 6.78 -11.13
C LYS A 42 1.45 6.00 -11.92
N ILE A 43 0.97 5.27 -12.92
CA ILE A 43 1.80 4.53 -13.87
C ILE A 43 1.81 5.25 -15.21
N VAL A 44 2.90 5.10 -15.95
CA VAL A 44 3.05 5.61 -17.32
C VAL A 44 2.06 4.91 -18.27
N ASP A 45 1.54 5.65 -19.24
CA ASP A 45 0.59 5.13 -20.24
C ASP A 45 1.18 3.95 -21.03
N ASP A 46 2.47 3.99 -21.35
CA ASP A 46 3.21 2.92 -22.02
C ASP A 46 3.23 1.59 -21.23
N ALA A 47 3.09 1.63 -19.90
CA ALA A 47 2.95 0.43 -19.05
C ALA A 47 1.48 -0.01 -18.92
N ALA A 48 0.54 0.92 -18.95
CA ALA A 48 -0.87 0.69 -18.63
C ALA A 48 -1.76 0.38 -19.86
N LYS A 49 -1.56 1.12 -20.94
CA LYS A 49 -2.43 1.16 -22.12
C LYS A 49 -1.82 0.41 -23.31
N ASP A 50 -0.53 0.63 -23.57
CA ASP A 50 0.10 0.16 -24.81
C ASP A 50 1.02 -1.07 -24.62
N TYR A 51 1.03 -1.65 -23.42
CA TYR A 51 1.83 -2.81 -22.98
C TYR A 51 3.09 -3.08 -23.81
N LYS A 52 4.21 -2.47 -23.43
CA LYS A 52 5.52 -2.73 -24.06
C LYS A 52 6.26 -3.83 -23.30
N ALA A 53 6.61 -4.92 -23.98
CA ALA A 53 7.22 -6.13 -23.40
C ALA A 53 8.61 -5.93 -22.74
N ALA A 54 9.19 -4.73 -22.80
CA ALA A 54 10.47 -4.38 -22.19
C ALA A 54 10.41 -3.03 -21.46
N HIS A 55 9.29 -2.73 -20.81
CA HIS A 55 9.12 -1.44 -20.17
C HIS A 55 9.76 -1.39 -18.77
N TYR A 56 10.58 -0.35 -18.55
CA TYR A 56 11.19 -0.02 -17.26
C TYR A 56 10.15 0.69 -16.37
N ASP A 57 9.37 -0.10 -15.64
CA ASP A 57 8.63 0.41 -14.49
C ASP A 57 9.58 0.43 -13.28
N HIS A 58 10.05 1.61 -12.88
CA HIS A 58 10.74 1.79 -11.62
C HIS A 58 9.65 1.86 -10.55
N GLY A 59 9.17 0.70 -10.12
CA GLY A 59 8.02 0.59 -9.21
C GLY A 59 8.09 1.50 -7.98
N GLY A 60 6.95 1.76 -7.36
CA GLY A 60 6.86 2.53 -6.12
C GLY A 60 7.32 1.74 -4.88
N ALA A 61 7.66 2.47 -3.83
CA ALA A 61 7.97 1.94 -2.50
C ALA A 61 7.21 2.72 -1.44
N ILE A 62 7.01 2.07 -0.30
CA ILE A 62 6.47 2.68 0.90
C ILE A 62 7.47 2.44 2.02
N ALA A 63 7.83 3.50 2.75
CA ALA A 63 8.57 3.40 4.00
C ALA A 63 7.67 3.80 5.16
N ALA A 64 7.88 3.17 6.32
CA ALA A 64 7.16 3.45 7.55
C ALA A 64 8.18 3.73 8.67
N ALA A 65 8.09 4.89 9.29
CA ALA A 65 9.00 5.32 10.36
C ALA A 65 8.35 6.45 11.17
N ASP A 66 8.73 6.60 12.43
CA ASP A 66 8.43 7.79 13.23
C ASP A 66 9.47 8.87 12.89
N ILE A 67 9.09 9.86 12.08
CA ILE A 67 10.03 10.84 11.51
C ILE A 67 10.21 12.05 12.42
N ASP A 68 9.19 12.43 13.19
CA ASP A 68 9.23 13.60 14.08
C ASP A 68 9.35 13.25 15.58
N GLY A 69 9.41 11.97 15.93
CA GLY A 69 9.72 11.46 17.26
C GLY A 69 8.55 11.53 18.23
N ASP A 70 7.31 11.59 17.72
CA ASP A 70 6.10 11.68 18.53
C ASP A 70 5.55 10.31 18.97
N GLY A 71 6.21 9.23 18.55
CA GLY A 71 5.84 7.85 18.83
C GLY A 71 4.76 7.30 17.89
N LEU A 72 4.37 8.04 16.84
CA LEU A 72 3.42 7.62 15.82
C LEU A 72 4.14 7.32 14.50
N ILE A 73 3.78 6.21 13.88
CA ILE A 73 4.40 5.81 12.60
C ILE A 73 3.80 6.63 11.46
N ASP A 74 4.67 7.34 10.74
CA ASP A 74 4.40 8.04 9.49
C ASP A 74 4.63 7.14 8.28
N LEU A 75 4.13 7.57 7.12
CA LEU A 75 4.32 6.88 5.84
C LEU A 75 5.00 7.80 4.82
N TYR A 76 5.99 7.27 4.10
CA TYR A 76 6.59 7.93 2.94
C TYR A 76 6.33 7.11 1.68
N PHE A 77 5.64 7.70 0.71
CA PHE A 77 5.38 7.09 -0.58
C PHE A 77 6.37 7.59 -1.61
N THR A 78 7.00 6.68 -2.35
CA THR A 78 7.72 7.04 -3.57
C THR A 78 6.82 6.84 -4.78
N SER A 79 6.96 7.72 -5.76
CA SER A 79 6.25 7.64 -7.03
C SER A 79 7.22 7.83 -8.18
N GLN A 80 7.10 6.98 -9.21
CA GLN A 80 7.80 7.21 -10.47
C GLN A 80 7.23 8.42 -11.20
N LEU A 81 5.90 8.59 -11.14
CA LEU A 81 5.19 9.71 -11.76
C LEU A 81 4.48 10.57 -10.72
N GLY A 82 4.87 11.83 -10.63
CA GLY A 82 4.39 12.76 -9.62
C GLY A 82 5.39 12.93 -8.49
N SER A 83 4.92 13.38 -7.34
CA SER A 83 5.79 13.65 -6.19
C SER A 83 5.79 12.50 -5.20
N ASN A 84 6.95 12.28 -4.58
CA ASN A 84 7.01 11.51 -3.36
C ASN A 84 6.32 12.28 -2.23
N GLU A 85 5.65 11.59 -1.34
CA GLU A 85 4.83 12.23 -0.30
C GLU A 85 5.13 11.66 1.08
N LEU A 86 5.42 12.55 2.03
CA LEU A 86 5.42 12.23 3.45
C LEU A 86 4.03 12.49 4.03
N TRP A 87 3.46 11.45 4.64
CA TRP A 87 2.18 11.41 5.29
C TRP A 87 2.39 11.25 6.79
N ARG A 88 2.20 12.35 7.52
CA ARG A 88 2.35 12.35 8.97
C ARG A 88 1.11 11.84 9.67
N ASN A 89 1.30 10.94 10.61
CA ASN A 89 0.24 10.41 11.45
C ASN A 89 -0.06 11.38 12.60
N PHE A 90 -1.22 11.19 13.20
CA PHE A 90 -1.68 11.98 14.33
C PHE A 90 -2.37 11.05 15.31
N VAL A 91 -2.50 11.46 16.57
CA VAL A 91 -3.14 10.65 17.64
C VAL A 91 -4.51 10.07 17.24
N THR A 92 -5.22 10.74 16.33
CA THR A 92 -6.50 10.27 15.76
C THR A 92 -6.40 9.05 14.83
N GLY A 93 -5.19 8.62 14.44
CA GLY A 93 -4.94 7.63 13.39
C GLY A 93 -5.18 8.15 11.96
N ARG A 94 -5.45 9.46 11.81
CA ARG A 94 -5.62 10.11 10.51
C ARG A 94 -4.31 10.71 10.06
N LEU A 95 -3.85 10.37 8.87
CA LEU A 95 -2.63 10.88 8.27
C LEU A 95 -2.92 12.14 7.43
N LYS A 96 -1.96 13.06 7.40
CA LYS A 96 -1.97 14.22 6.51
C LYS A 96 -0.64 14.37 5.79
N THR A 97 -0.72 14.62 4.50
CA THR A 97 0.43 14.89 3.66
C THR A 97 1.00 16.29 3.91
N SER A 98 2.33 16.41 4.03
CA SER A 98 3.02 17.69 4.10
C SER A 98 3.38 18.17 2.69
N HIS A 99 2.42 18.70 1.94
CA HIS A 99 2.70 19.32 0.65
C HIS A 99 3.41 20.67 0.86
N ARG A 100 4.73 20.72 0.73
CA ARG A 100 5.44 21.95 0.32
C ARG A 100 5.97 21.75 -1.10
N GLY A 101 5.18 22.19 -2.08
CA GLY A 101 5.63 22.44 -3.46
C GLY A 101 6.07 21.23 -4.27
N ALA A 102 5.13 20.54 -4.90
CA ALA A 102 5.45 19.70 -6.04
C ALA A 102 5.79 20.61 -7.24
N VAL A 103 7.08 20.63 -7.64
CA VAL A 103 7.43 21.06 -9.00
C VAL A 103 6.80 20.05 -9.93
N GLN A 104 5.71 20.45 -10.57
CA GLN A 104 5.06 19.70 -11.61
C GLN A 104 5.98 19.74 -12.84
N THR A 105 6.90 18.79 -12.95
CA THR A 105 7.64 18.61 -14.20
C THR A 105 6.63 18.14 -15.24
N GLN A 106 6.21 19.05 -16.12
CA GLN A 106 5.44 18.67 -17.29
C GLN A 106 6.29 17.73 -18.15
N PRO A 107 5.71 16.65 -18.68
CA PRO A 107 6.39 15.89 -19.72
C PRO A 107 6.58 16.80 -20.94
N VAL A 108 7.79 16.76 -21.52
CA VAL A 108 8.11 17.35 -22.83
C VAL A 108 7.37 16.61 -23.93
#